data_AF-A0A7C9HCU0-F1
#
_entry.id   AF-A0A7C9HCU0-F1
#
_cell.length_a   1.000
_cell.length_b   1.000
_cell.length_c   1.000
_cell.angle_alpha   90.00
_cell.angle_beta   90.00
_cell.angle_gamma   90.00
#
_symmetry.space_group_name_H-M   'P 1'
#
loop_
_entity.id
_entity.type
_entity.pdbx_description
1 polymer ?
#
loop_
_entity_poly.entity_id
_entity_poly.type
_entity_poly.pdbx_seq_one_letter_code
_entity_poly.pdbx_strand_id
1 'polypeptide(L)' 'MRGFTWWLIVVGAVIASGIIVPYGALGGGAPSLDILAFWCVFGVAVIGLIVAGVARWRL' A
#
# COMPACT_ATOMS: atom_id res chain seq x y z
N MET A 1 7.45 -18.45 11.51
CA MET A 1 8.08 -17.40 10.66
C MET A 1 7.33 -17.13 9.36
N ARG A 2 6.73 -18.13 8.67
CA ARG A 2 5.98 -17.95 7.40
C ARG A 2 4.99 -16.78 7.38
N GLY A 3 4.20 -16.61 8.45
CA GLY A 3 3.23 -15.50 8.52
C GLY A 3 3.86 -14.11 8.69
N PHE A 4 5.11 -14.01 9.13
CA PHE A 4 5.86 -12.74 9.18
C PHE A 4 6.50 -12.44 7.82
N THR A 5 7.08 -13.46 7.17
CA THR A 5 7.59 -13.36 5.79
C THR A 5 6.49 -12.93 4.82
N TRP A 6 5.30 -13.53 4.90
CA TRP A 6 4.15 -13.12 4.10
C TRP A 6 3.72 -11.68 4.36
N TRP A 7 3.72 -11.25 5.63
CA TRP A 7 3.41 -9.87 5.98
C TRP A 7 4.42 -8.89 5.35
N LEU A 8 5.72 -9.19 5.40
CA LEU A 8 6.75 -8.37 4.76
C LEU A 8 6.58 -8.30 3.24
N ILE A 9 6.24 -9.42 2.59
CA ILE A 9 5.98 -9.45 1.14
C ILE A 9 4.81 -8.52 0.79
N VAL A 10 3.71 -8.60 1.55
CA VAL A 10 2.53 -7.75 1.32
C VAL A 10 2.87 -6.27 1.55
N VAL A 11 3.57 -5.94 2.63
CA VAL A 11 4.05 -4.57 2.91
C VAL A 11 4.93 -4.06 1.77
N GLY A 12 5.89 -4.87 1.34
CA GLY A 12 6.77 -4.52 0.22
C GLY A 12 6.01 -4.30 -1.08
N ALA A 13 5.02 -5.15 -1.40
CA ALA A 13 4.17 -5.00 -2.57
C ALA A 13 3.33 -3.72 -2.52
N VAL A 14 2.76 -3.40 -1.35
CA VAL A 14 2.05 -2.12 -1.15
C VAL A 14 3.02 -0.96 -1.38
N ILE A 15 4.17 -0.91 -0.73
CA ILE A 15 5.16 0.17 -0.94
C ILE A 15 5.55 0.30 -2.42
N ALA A 16 5.84 -0.82 -3.10
CA ALA A 16 6.20 -0.82 -4.51
C ALA A 16 5.07 -0.24 -5.39
N SER A 17 3.81 -0.59 -5.09
CA SER A 17 2.65 -0.06 -5.82
C SER A 17 2.53 1.46 -5.71
N GLY A 18 2.89 2.05 -4.56
CA GLY A 18 2.90 3.50 -4.33
C GLY A 18 3.90 4.27 -5.20
N ILE A 19 4.83 3.57 -5.85
CA ILE A 19 5.77 4.14 -6.82
C ILE A 19 5.31 3.79 -8.24
N ILE A 20 5.10 2.50 -8.50
CA ILE A 20 4.87 1.98 -9.86
C ILE A 20 3.55 2.50 -10.45
N VAL A 21 2.49 2.56 -9.64
CA VAL A 21 1.15 2.90 -10.16
C VAL A 21 1.02 4.40 -10.46
N PRO A 22 1.24 5.33 -9.51
CA PRO A 22 0.97 6.75 -9.75
C PRO A 22 2.00 7.40 -10.68
N TYR A 23 3.26 6.92 -10.67
CA TYR A 23 4.33 7.51 -11.49
C TYR A 23 4.63 6.71 -12.76
N GLY A 24 4.15 5.47 -12.85
CA GLY A 24 4.26 4.64 -14.05
C GLY A 24 2.93 4.56 -14.79
N ALA A 25 2.03 3.70 -14.31
CA ALA A 25 0.79 3.35 -15.02
C ALA A 25 -0.17 4.55 -15.18
N LEU A 26 -0.27 5.42 -14.17
CA LEU A 26 -1.08 6.63 -14.18
C LEU A 26 -0.23 7.89 -14.40
N GLY A 27 1.07 7.72 -14.66
CA GLY A 27 2.02 8.82 -14.81
C GLY A 27 1.97 9.50 -16.17
N GLY A 28 2.59 10.68 -16.28
CA GLY A 28 2.78 11.40 -17.54
C GLY A 28 1.58 12.24 -18.02
N GLY A 29 0.42 12.12 -17.34
CA GLY A 29 -0.77 12.93 -17.61
C GLY A 29 -0.94 14.12 -16.66
N ALA A 30 -1.97 14.93 -16.92
CA ALA A 30 -2.43 15.93 -15.97
C ALA A 30 -3.00 15.26 -14.70
N PRO A 31 -3.00 15.94 -13.54
CA PRO A 31 -3.67 15.44 -12.34
C PRO A 31 -5.11 15.02 -12.64
N SER A 32 -5.49 13.81 -12.20
CA SER A 32 -6.78 13.21 -12.48
C SER A 32 -7.43 12.62 -11.22
N LEU A 33 -8.74 12.37 -11.31
CA LEU A 33 -9.48 11.72 -10.22
C LEU A 33 -8.99 10.29 -9.96
N ASP A 34 -8.43 9.61 -10.96
CA ASP A 34 -7.88 8.27 -10.80
C ASP A 34 -6.64 8.27 -9.89
N ILE A 35 -5.78 9.28 -10.02
CA ILE A 35 -4.60 9.45 -9.14
C ILE A 35 -5.06 9.75 -7.71
N LEU A 36 -6.08 10.61 -7.54
CA LEU A 36 -6.67 10.88 -6.21
C LEU A 36 -7.24 9.62 -5.58
N ALA A 37 -8.05 8.87 -6.33
CA ALA A 37 -8.66 7.63 -5.88
C ALA A 37 -7.60 6.58 -5.48
N PHE A 38 -6.53 6.45 -6.28
CA PHE A 38 -5.40 5.59 -5.94
C PHE A 38 -4.81 5.96 -4.58
N TRP A 39 -4.51 7.23 -4.33
CA TRP A 39 -3.93 7.65 -3.05
C TRP A 39 -4.87 7.44 -1.85
N CYS A 40 -6.18 7.62 -2.03
CA CYS A 40 -7.15 7.33 -0.99
C CYS A 40 -7.16 5.83 -0.63
N VAL A 41 -7.24 4.95 -1.64
CA VAL A 41 -7.22 3.50 -1.43
C VAL A 41 -5.88 3.03 -0.85
N PHE A 42 -4.77 3.59 -1.33
CA PHE A 42 -3.43 3.33 -0.83
C PHE A 42 -3.30 3.67 0.66
N GLY A 43 -3.80 4.85 1.07
CA GLY A 43 -3.82 5.26 2.47
C GLY A 43 -4.60 4.29 3.36
N VAL A 44 -5.77 3.84 2.90
CA VAL A 44 -6.57 2.83 3.62
C VAL A 44 -5.81 1.50 3.73
N ALA A 45 -5.13 1.06 2.66
CA ALA A 45 -4.32 -0.15 2.70
C ALA A 45 -3.17 -0.05 3.72
N VAL A 46 -2.48 1.10 3.78
CA VAL A 46 -1.42 1.37 4.77
C VAL A 46 -1.98 1.32 6.19
N ILE A 47 -3.11 1.98 6.45
CA ILE A 47 -3.78 1.93 7.77
C ILE A 47 -4.09 0.48 8.15
N GLY A 48 -4.65 -0.31 7.22
CA GLY A 48 -4.95 -1.72 7.45
C GLY A 48 -3.69 -2.54 7.80
N LEU A 49 -2.58 -2.31 7.10
CA LEU A 49 -1.29 -2.97 7.40
C LEU A 49 -0.76 -2.61 8.78
N ILE A 50 -0.88 -1.33 9.19
CA ILE A 50 -0.48 -0.88 10.52
C ILE A 50 -1.34 -1.55 11.59
N VAL A 51 -2.67 -1.53 11.45
CA VAL A 51 -3.60 -2.14 12.41
C VAL A 51 -3.31 -3.64 12.54
N ALA A 52 -3.16 -4.36 11.42
CA ALA A 52 -2.85 -5.79 11.43
C ALA A 52 -1.47 -6.08 12.04
N GLY A 53 -0.49 -5.22 11.75
CA GLY A 53 0.84 -5.29 12.36
C GLY A 53 0.76 -5.14 13.87
N VAL A 54 0.15 -4.07 14.38
CA VAL A 54 0.06 -3.77 15.81
C VAL A 54 -0.81 -4.78 16.57
N ALA A 55 -1.94 -5.22 15.99
CA ALA A 55 -2.83 -6.20 16.64
C ALA A 55 -2.12 -7.52 16.96
N ARG A 56 -1.18 -7.93 16.09
CA ARG A 56 -0.39 -9.15 16.28
C ARG A 56 0.68 -9.03 17.39
N TRP A 57 1.05 -7.81 17.76
CA TRP A 57 2.06 -7.55 18.80
C TRP A 57 1.44 -7.38 20.19
N ARG A 58 0.12 -7.25 20.25
CA ARG A 58 -0.63 -7.02 21.50
C ARG A 58 -1.19 -8.31 22.12
N LEU A 59 -0.93 -9.47 21.51
CA LEU A 59 -1.35 -10.80 21.96
C LEU A 59 -0.16 -11.63 22.43
#